data_AF-A0A9Q1DZZ7-F1
#
_entry.id   AF-A0A9Q1DZZ7-F1
#
_cell.length_a   1.000
_cell.length_b   1.000
_cell.length_c   1.000
_cell.angle_alpha   90.00
_cell.angle_beta   90.00
_cell.angle_gamma   90.00
#
_symmetry.space_group_name_H-M   'P 1'
#
loop_
_entity.id
_entity.type
_entity.pdbx_description
1 polymer ?
#
loop_
_entity_poly.entity_id
_entity_poly.type
_entity_poly.pdbx_seq_one_letter_code
_entity_poly.pdbx_strand_id
1 'polypeptide(L)'
;MLFARTKPNTWLYTQVTWFSENDTNLEVGLPGKLTVQGSCDISPETPSIQELECILHSGKGDMNHVDEVWPNLFLGNMCMAHDRHGLWKLGITHVLNVNHGKTHSQGSHDFYGKTVDYHGVPADDVPNFDMSPYFRPSADYIHEALNTPGAKVFIHCAFGVSRSASLVLAYLMIHHHFTLLDAIRKVKENSHRFSITLQASVATVASGPQAQGYMAHHLENVLDTCKLELTQIDEVWPNLYIGNVAIAQNRTALQKLGITHILNAAHSKQGSIGDQSFYGSKVLYCGIPADDSTHFDLNIYFKPAADFIHKALKQADGKILVHCIMGMSRSSTLVLAYLMLYHQLSPCCAIKKLIQKRAIYPNRNFLALLLDLDFQLRRKKRKTCLIL
;
A
#
# COMPACT_ATOMS: atom_id res chain seq x y z
N MET A 1 27.79 11.44 -0.69
CA MET A 1 27.66 10.10 -1.28
C MET A 1 26.70 10.19 -2.45
N LEU A 2 27.23 10.07 -3.67
CA LEU A 2 26.43 9.78 -4.85
C LEU A 2 26.02 8.29 -4.80
N PHE A 3 24.77 7.98 -5.12
CA PHE A 3 24.30 6.62 -5.31
C PHE A 3 24.37 6.27 -6.80
N ALA A 4 25.16 5.26 -7.14
CA ALA A 4 25.06 4.55 -8.42
C ALA A 4 24.82 3.07 -8.15
N ARG A 5 23.99 2.46 -9.00
CA ARG A 5 23.33 1.16 -8.85
C ARG A 5 24.13 0.06 -9.53
N THR A 6 24.34 -1.08 -8.88
CA THR A 6 24.66 -2.37 -9.53
C THR A 6 23.75 -3.48 -8.96
N LYS A 7 23.31 -4.41 -9.83
CA LYS A 7 22.16 -5.34 -9.68
C LYS A 7 22.44 -6.57 -8.77
N PRO A 8 21.53 -7.59 -8.66
CA PRO A 8 20.36 -7.68 -7.79
C PRO A 8 20.44 -8.84 -6.76
N ASN A 9 19.79 -8.67 -5.61
CA ASN A 9 19.42 -9.71 -4.62
C ASN A 9 20.54 -10.45 -3.85
N THR A 10 21.09 -9.82 -2.79
CA THR A 10 21.33 -10.48 -1.49
C THR A 10 21.66 -9.44 -0.41
N TRP A 11 21.06 -9.55 0.78
CA TRP A 11 21.46 -8.79 1.97
C TRP A 11 22.18 -9.73 2.94
N LEU A 12 23.49 -9.54 3.12
CA LEU A 12 24.26 -10.06 4.26
C LEU A 12 25.19 -8.96 4.77
N TYR A 13 25.30 -8.85 6.08
CA TYR A 13 26.12 -7.88 6.81
C TYR A 13 27.63 -8.21 6.73
N THR A 14 28.48 -7.16 6.69
CA THR A 14 29.91 -7.01 7.10
C THR A 14 30.95 -6.55 6.03
N GLN A 15 32.11 -6.10 6.51
CA GLN A 15 33.04 -5.01 6.08
C GLN A 15 34.02 -5.23 4.88
N VAL A 16 34.26 -4.14 4.10
CA VAL A 16 35.56 -3.53 3.62
C VAL A 16 36.36 -4.05 2.36
N THR A 17 36.55 -3.09 1.40
CA THR A 17 37.67 -2.72 0.42
C THR A 17 37.93 -3.30 -1.01
N TRP A 18 37.88 -2.36 -2.00
CA TRP A 18 38.66 -1.98 -3.24
C TRP A 18 38.94 -2.84 -4.51
N PHE A 19 39.04 -2.07 -5.64
CA PHE A 19 39.42 -2.29 -7.08
C PHE A 19 38.32 -2.71 -8.08
N SER A 20 38.30 -2.32 -9.37
CA SER A 20 38.55 -1.09 -10.17
C SER A 20 38.01 -1.33 -11.61
N GLU A 21 37.70 -0.26 -12.38
CA GLU A 21 37.53 -0.20 -13.87
C GLU A 21 36.32 -0.95 -14.48
N ASN A 22 35.67 -0.62 -15.60
CA ASN A 22 35.64 0.50 -16.56
C ASN A 22 34.37 0.32 -17.45
N ASP A 23 34.03 1.36 -18.24
CA ASP A 23 33.38 1.33 -19.57
C ASP A 23 31.86 1.56 -19.80
N THR A 24 31.61 2.81 -20.24
CA THR A 24 30.96 3.31 -21.48
C THR A 24 29.48 3.08 -21.81
N ASN A 25 28.74 4.20 -21.78
CA ASN A 25 27.97 4.86 -22.86
C ASN A 25 27.18 4.04 -23.89
N LEU A 26 25.89 4.40 -24.05
CA LEU A 26 25.30 4.82 -25.35
C LEU A 26 23.87 5.38 -25.16
N GLU A 27 23.71 6.68 -25.43
CA GLU A 27 22.45 7.33 -25.87
C GLU A 27 22.15 6.86 -27.33
N VAL A 28 20.99 7.04 -27.96
CA VAL A 28 20.23 8.27 -28.30
C VAL A 28 18.88 7.85 -28.94
N GLY A 29 17.82 8.66 -28.81
CA GLY A 29 16.89 8.91 -29.95
C GLY A 29 15.38 8.72 -29.75
N LEU A 30 14.69 9.79 -29.33
CA LEU A 30 13.25 10.10 -29.58
C LEU A 30 13.11 10.83 -30.95
N PRO A 31 11.91 11.18 -31.52
CA PRO A 31 10.62 11.44 -30.85
C PRO A 31 9.32 11.05 -31.60
N GLY A 32 8.19 11.09 -30.89
CA GLY A 32 6.84 11.02 -31.47
C GLY A 32 5.78 11.52 -30.48
N LYS A 33 5.22 12.70 -30.77
CA LYS A 33 4.26 13.46 -29.96
C LYS A 33 2.84 12.91 -30.17
N LEU A 34 2.18 12.44 -29.11
CA LEU A 34 0.71 12.35 -29.06
C LEU A 34 0.21 12.95 -27.75
N THR A 35 -0.52 14.06 -27.87
CA THR A 35 -1.34 14.65 -26.82
C THR A 35 -2.53 13.75 -26.54
N VAL A 36 -2.59 13.16 -25.35
CA VAL A 36 -3.80 12.53 -24.80
C VAL A 36 -4.16 13.27 -23.52
N GLN A 37 -5.25 14.06 -23.57
CA GLN A 37 -5.99 14.46 -22.39
C GLN A 37 -6.63 13.19 -21.81
N GLY A 38 -5.90 12.52 -20.91
CA GLY A 38 -6.45 11.44 -20.10
C GLY A 38 -7.02 12.02 -18.82
N SER A 39 -8.36 12.11 -18.75
CA SER A 39 -9.06 12.08 -17.47
C SER A 39 -8.53 10.90 -16.66
N CYS A 40 -8.08 11.13 -15.43
CA CYS A 40 -7.84 10.02 -14.50
C CYS A 40 -9.19 9.38 -14.24
N ASP A 41 -9.49 8.32 -14.99
CA ASP A 41 -10.63 7.46 -14.76
C ASP A 41 -10.67 7.04 -13.29
N ILE A 42 -11.89 7.13 -12.78
CA ILE A 42 -12.33 6.80 -11.44
C ILE A 42 -11.81 5.40 -11.10
N SER A 43 -10.81 5.31 -10.21
CA SER A 43 -10.48 4.01 -9.60
C SER A 43 -11.70 3.55 -8.81
N PRO A 44 -12.08 2.26 -8.87
CA PRO A 44 -13.29 1.79 -8.23
C PRO A 44 -13.24 2.11 -6.73
N GLU A 45 -14.23 2.84 -6.26
CA GLU A 45 -14.46 3.12 -4.84
C GLU A 45 -14.35 1.81 -4.05
N THR A 46 -13.67 1.83 -2.90
CA THR A 46 -13.65 0.65 -2.03
C THR A 46 -15.08 0.43 -1.51
N PRO A 47 -15.75 -0.69 -1.86
CA PRO A 47 -17.15 -0.88 -1.51
C PRO A 47 -17.35 -0.86 0.02
N SER A 48 -18.51 -0.36 0.43
CA SER A 48 -19.04 -0.47 1.79
C SER A 48 -19.10 -1.92 2.25
N ILE A 49 -19.15 -2.13 3.57
CA ILE A 49 -19.36 -3.48 4.13
C ILE A 49 -20.66 -4.07 3.57
N GLN A 50 -21.70 -3.24 3.39
CA GLN A 50 -22.96 -3.64 2.76
C GLN A 50 -22.83 -3.99 1.27
N GLU A 51 -22.03 -3.24 0.49
CA GLU A 51 -21.75 -3.60 -0.91
C GLU A 51 -20.89 -4.85 -1.02
N LEU A 52 -19.93 -5.03 -0.10
CA LEU A 52 -19.18 -6.27 0.04
C LEU A 52 -20.15 -7.41 0.38
N GLU A 53 -21.00 -7.29 1.40
CA GLU A 53 -22.03 -8.26 1.76
C GLU A 53 -22.95 -8.60 0.56
N CYS A 54 -23.43 -7.60 -0.18
CA CYS A 54 -24.24 -7.79 -1.39
C CYS A 54 -23.47 -8.53 -2.50
N ILE A 55 -22.21 -8.16 -2.74
CA ILE A 55 -21.33 -8.88 -3.66
C ILE A 55 -21.21 -10.32 -3.20
N LEU A 56 -21.06 -10.59 -1.91
CA LEU A 56 -20.78 -11.93 -1.43
C LEU A 56 -22.01 -12.85 -1.35
N HIS A 57 -23.22 -12.32 -1.16
CA HIS A 57 -24.45 -13.10 -1.00
C HIS A 57 -25.16 -13.54 -2.29
N SER A 58 -24.56 -13.34 -3.46
CA SER A 58 -25.20 -13.64 -4.76
C SER A 58 -25.04 -15.09 -5.26
N GLY A 59 -24.45 -16.00 -4.47
CA GLY A 59 -24.23 -17.41 -4.85
C GLY A 59 -25.31 -18.37 -4.32
N LYS A 60 -25.77 -19.31 -5.17
CA LYS A 60 -26.52 -20.52 -4.76
C LYS A 60 -25.55 -21.70 -4.71
N GLY A 61 -25.27 -22.23 -3.51
CA GLY A 61 -24.28 -23.31 -3.33
C GLY A 61 -24.91 -24.66 -2.96
N ASP A 62 -24.46 -25.73 -3.64
CA ASP A 62 -24.67 -27.13 -3.23
C ASP A 62 -23.64 -27.52 -2.17
N MET A 63 -24.06 -28.22 -1.10
CA MET A 63 -23.22 -28.47 0.11
C MET A 63 -22.10 -29.52 -0.04
N ASN A 64 -21.76 -29.99 -1.25
CA ASN A 64 -20.81 -31.10 -1.48
C ASN A 64 -19.67 -30.78 -2.46
N HIS A 65 -19.26 -29.52 -2.60
CA HIS A 65 -18.32 -29.10 -3.65
C HIS A 65 -16.98 -28.55 -3.14
N VAL A 66 -15.94 -28.73 -3.95
CA VAL A 66 -14.60 -28.13 -3.81
C VAL A 66 -14.40 -27.17 -4.98
N ASP A 67 -14.04 -25.94 -4.65
CA ASP A 67 -13.73 -24.92 -5.64
C ASP A 67 -12.23 -24.67 -5.70
N GLU A 68 -11.66 -24.69 -6.90
CA GLU A 68 -10.33 -24.13 -7.12
C GLU A 68 -10.45 -22.60 -7.17
N VAL A 69 -10.11 -21.92 -6.07
CA VAL A 69 -10.31 -20.47 -5.92
C VAL A 69 -9.13 -19.66 -6.42
N TRP A 70 -7.97 -20.31 -6.56
CA TRP A 70 -6.73 -19.77 -7.09
C TRP A 70 -5.89 -20.95 -7.61
N PRO A 71 -4.98 -20.79 -8.60
CA PRO A 71 -4.23 -21.91 -9.15
C PRO A 71 -3.62 -22.83 -8.08
N ASN A 72 -4.03 -24.10 -8.10
CA ASN A 72 -3.67 -25.16 -7.16
C ASN A 72 -4.10 -24.94 -5.69
N LEU A 73 -4.96 -23.95 -5.41
CA LEU A 73 -5.53 -23.65 -4.10
C LEU A 73 -7.03 -23.91 -4.11
N PHE A 74 -7.43 -24.90 -3.35
CA PHE A 74 -8.78 -25.44 -3.29
C PHE A 74 -9.45 -25.07 -1.97
N LEU A 75 -10.71 -24.67 -2.02
CA LEU A 75 -11.52 -24.27 -0.88
C LEU A 75 -12.74 -25.18 -0.78
N GLY A 76 -13.01 -25.71 0.41
CA GLY A 76 -14.15 -26.59 0.64
C GLY A 76 -14.58 -26.67 2.09
N ASN A 77 -15.47 -27.63 2.37
CA ASN A 77 -16.07 -27.84 3.68
C ASN A 77 -15.54 -29.11 4.37
N MET A 78 -16.03 -29.35 5.58
CA MET A 78 -15.63 -30.50 6.39
C MET A 78 -16.02 -31.85 5.76
N CYS A 79 -17.15 -31.93 5.04
CA CYS A 79 -17.54 -33.16 4.35
C CYS A 79 -16.48 -33.59 3.34
N MET A 80 -15.95 -32.64 2.56
CA MET A 80 -14.83 -32.89 1.67
C MET A 80 -13.55 -33.26 2.43
N ALA A 81 -13.26 -32.55 3.52
CA ALA A 81 -12.08 -32.85 4.34
C ALA A 81 -12.05 -34.32 4.79
N HIS A 82 -13.22 -34.93 4.99
CA HIS A 82 -13.34 -36.34 5.35
C HIS A 82 -13.32 -37.32 4.15
N ASP A 83 -13.52 -36.86 2.92
CA ASP A 83 -13.40 -37.68 1.70
C ASP A 83 -11.93 -37.74 1.21
N ARG A 84 -11.16 -38.61 1.87
CA ARG A 84 -9.75 -38.84 1.54
C ARG A 84 -9.54 -39.32 0.12
N HIS A 85 -10.47 -40.13 -0.42
CA HIS A 85 -10.34 -40.65 -1.77
C HIS A 85 -10.53 -39.53 -2.80
N GLY A 86 -11.49 -38.64 -2.57
CA GLY A 86 -11.68 -37.44 -3.39
C GLY A 86 -10.48 -36.49 -3.33
N LEU A 87 -9.95 -36.19 -2.13
CA LEU A 87 -8.75 -35.36 -1.99
C LEU A 87 -7.53 -35.98 -2.68
N TRP A 88 -7.33 -37.29 -2.55
CA TRP A 88 -6.28 -38.02 -3.25
C TRP A 88 -6.43 -37.96 -4.76
N LYS A 89 -7.65 -38.14 -5.28
CA LYS A 89 -7.96 -38.06 -6.71
C LYS A 89 -7.73 -36.66 -7.29
N LEU A 90 -7.96 -35.62 -6.48
CA LEU A 90 -7.63 -34.23 -6.83
C LEU A 90 -6.11 -33.96 -6.80
N GLY A 91 -5.33 -34.84 -6.18
CA GLY A 91 -3.90 -34.70 -5.99
C GLY A 91 -3.53 -33.72 -4.89
N ILE A 92 -4.38 -33.60 -3.86
CA ILE A 92 -4.10 -32.71 -2.71
C ILE A 92 -2.89 -33.23 -1.93
N THR A 93 -1.97 -32.30 -1.66
CA THR A 93 -0.69 -32.56 -0.99
C THR A 93 -0.57 -31.85 0.36
N HIS A 94 -1.32 -30.77 0.55
CA HIS A 94 -1.30 -29.94 1.76
C HIS A 94 -2.74 -29.67 2.19
N VAL A 95 -3.01 -29.74 3.48
CA VAL A 95 -4.32 -29.46 4.07
C VAL A 95 -4.19 -28.41 5.17
N LEU A 96 -4.90 -27.29 4.99
CA LEU A 96 -5.05 -26.24 5.99
C LEU A 96 -6.45 -26.31 6.63
N ASN A 97 -6.52 -26.81 7.85
CA ASN A 97 -7.76 -26.92 8.61
C ASN A 97 -7.96 -25.72 9.53
N VAL A 98 -8.98 -24.92 9.25
CA VAL A 98 -9.26 -23.67 9.99
C VAL A 98 -10.11 -23.88 11.25
N ASN A 99 -10.57 -25.12 11.50
CA ASN A 99 -11.32 -25.50 12.70
C ASN A 99 -10.58 -26.59 13.49
N HIS A 100 -9.27 -26.45 13.69
CA HIS A 100 -8.46 -27.46 14.37
C HIS A 100 -8.70 -27.45 15.89
N GLY A 101 -9.17 -28.55 16.47
CA GLY A 101 -9.42 -28.62 17.92
C GLY A 101 -10.21 -29.84 18.39
N LYS A 102 -10.26 -30.05 19.71
CA LYS A 102 -10.75 -31.28 20.37
C LYS A 102 -12.24 -31.60 20.12
N THR A 103 -13.05 -30.63 19.70
CA THR A 103 -14.52 -30.79 19.61
C THR A 103 -15.06 -30.98 18.19
N HIS A 104 -14.36 -30.59 17.11
CA HIS A 104 -14.99 -30.56 15.79
C HIS A 104 -14.16 -31.03 14.58
N SER A 105 -12.85 -31.29 14.68
CA SER A 105 -12.13 -31.85 13.52
C SER A 105 -10.90 -32.67 13.96
N GLN A 106 -10.97 -34.00 13.88
CA GLN A 106 -9.83 -34.90 14.13
C GLN A 106 -8.94 -35.05 12.88
N GLY A 107 -8.60 -33.94 12.22
CA GLY A 107 -7.53 -33.94 11.23
C GLY A 107 -6.19 -33.98 11.95
N SER A 108 -5.44 -35.05 11.80
CA SER A 108 -4.01 -35.13 12.14
C SER A 108 -3.26 -35.78 10.97
N HIS A 109 -1.93 -35.79 11.01
CA HIS A 109 -1.13 -36.61 10.08
C HIS A 109 -1.59 -38.08 10.05
N ASP A 110 -2.21 -38.59 11.12
CA ASP A 110 -2.74 -39.96 11.17
C ASP A 110 -3.99 -40.15 10.30
N PHE A 111 -4.78 -39.08 10.11
CA PHE A 111 -6.01 -39.13 9.31
C PHE A 111 -5.73 -39.10 7.80
N TYR A 112 -4.92 -38.13 7.36
CA TYR A 112 -4.57 -37.93 5.95
C TYR A 112 -3.39 -38.79 5.48
N GLY A 113 -2.66 -39.40 6.41
CA GLY A 113 -1.47 -40.19 6.13
C GLY A 113 -0.22 -39.33 5.93
N LYS A 114 0.93 -40.01 5.81
CA LYS A 114 2.27 -39.37 5.73
C LYS A 114 2.54 -38.60 4.43
N THR A 115 1.67 -38.74 3.43
CA THR A 115 1.81 -38.12 2.10
C THR A 115 1.15 -36.75 2.01
N VAL A 116 0.41 -36.34 3.04
CA VAL A 116 -0.26 -35.04 3.10
C VAL A 116 0.33 -34.24 4.27
N ASP A 117 0.87 -33.07 3.95
CA ASP A 117 1.25 -32.08 4.95
C ASP A 117 -0.04 -31.46 5.54
N TYR A 118 -0.10 -31.34 6.85
CA TYR A 118 -1.28 -30.86 7.55
C TYR A 118 -0.94 -29.71 8.48
N HIS A 119 -1.65 -28.58 8.31
CA HIS A 119 -1.57 -27.43 9.21
C HIS A 119 -2.94 -27.14 9.83
N GLY A 120 -2.98 -27.14 11.17
CA GLY A 120 -4.18 -26.87 11.94
C GLY A 120 -4.17 -25.46 12.53
N VAL A 121 -5.20 -24.67 12.21
CA VAL A 121 -5.47 -23.37 12.83
C VAL A 121 -6.58 -23.55 13.87
N PRO A 122 -6.32 -23.26 15.16
CA PRO A 122 -7.30 -23.38 16.22
C PRO A 122 -8.23 -22.16 16.26
N ALA A 123 -9.01 -21.97 15.18
CA ALA A 123 -10.07 -20.99 15.19
C ALA A 123 -11.39 -21.63 15.62
N ASP A 124 -12.04 -21.02 16.62
CA ASP A 124 -13.35 -21.44 17.09
C ASP A 124 -14.47 -20.87 16.21
N ASP A 125 -15.56 -21.61 16.03
CA ASP A 125 -16.73 -21.17 15.24
C ASP A 125 -17.66 -20.25 16.00
N VAL A 126 -17.08 -19.20 16.59
CA VAL A 126 -17.84 -18.18 17.32
C VAL A 126 -17.75 -16.84 16.59
N PRO A 127 -18.84 -16.06 16.50
CA PRO A 127 -18.87 -14.80 15.75
C PRO A 127 -17.80 -13.77 16.17
N ASN A 128 -17.35 -13.82 17.43
CA ASN A 128 -16.42 -12.86 18.02
C ASN A 128 -14.96 -13.36 18.04
N PHE A 129 -14.67 -14.48 17.37
CA PHE A 129 -13.32 -15.03 17.34
C PHE A 129 -12.37 -14.11 16.56
N ASP A 130 -11.23 -13.77 17.17
CA ASP A 130 -10.20 -12.96 16.49
C ASP A 130 -9.33 -13.83 15.56
N MET A 131 -9.54 -13.68 14.25
CA MET A 131 -8.77 -14.36 13.22
C MET A 131 -7.40 -13.71 12.95
N SER A 132 -7.17 -12.49 13.46
CA SER A 132 -6.00 -11.67 13.14
C SER A 132 -4.65 -12.39 13.33
N PRO A 133 -4.43 -13.14 14.42
CA PRO A 133 -3.17 -13.85 14.65
C PRO A 133 -2.84 -14.91 13.60
N TYR A 134 -3.85 -15.42 12.88
CA TYR A 134 -3.72 -16.57 11.99
C TYR A 134 -3.55 -16.21 10.53
N PHE A 135 -3.79 -14.96 10.12
CA PHE A 135 -3.71 -14.55 8.72
C PHE A 135 -2.32 -14.76 8.12
N ARG A 136 -1.28 -14.22 8.77
CA ARG A 136 0.09 -14.29 8.25
C ARG A 136 0.65 -15.73 8.28
N PRO A 137 0.60 -16.48 9.40
CA PRO A 137 1.11 -17.85 9.43
C PRO A 137 0.43 -18.75 8.40
N SER A 138 -0.89 -18.61 8.21
CA SER A 138 -1.64 -19.40 7.24
C SER A 138 -1.32 -18.99 5.81
N ALA A 139 -1.17 -17.69 5.54
CA ALA A 139 -0.78 -17.19 4.23
C ALA A 139 0.63 -17.67 3.84
N ASP A 140 1.57 -17.66 4.78
CA ASP A 140 2.93 -18.16 4.59
C ASP A 140 2.92 -19.68 4.32
N TYR A 141 2.14 -20.47 5.09
CA TYR A 141 1.94 -21.90 4.82
C TYR A 141 1.43 -22.18 3.40
N ILE A 142 0.38 -21.45 2.97
CA ILE A 142 -0.17 -21.59 1.61
C ILE A 142 0.90 -21.23 0.56
N HIS A 143 1.65 -20.15 0.77
CA HIS A 143 2.66 -19.70 -0.17
C HIS A 143 3.83 -20.69 -0.31
N GLU A 144 4.36 -21.17 0.81
CA GLU A 144 5.44 -22.15 0.84
C GLU A 144 5.03 -23.46 0.15
N ALA A 145 3.82 -23.94 0.44
CA ALA A 145 3.26 -25.12 -0.21
C ALA A 145 3.15 -24.93 -1.74
N LEU A 146 2.57 -23.82 -2.20
CA LEU A 146 2.37 -23.57 -3.63
C LEU A 146 3.66 -23.27 -4.41
N ASN A 147 4.75 -22.93 -3.72
CA ASN A 147 6.08 -22.82 -4.33
C ASN A 147 6.71 -24.19 -4.63
N THR A 148 6.14 -25.29 -4.11
CA THR A 148 6.58 -26.65 -4.42
C THR A 148 5.96 -27.12 -5.73
N PRO A 149 6.76 -27.52 -6.75
CA PRO A 149 6.21 -27.97 -8.03
C PRO A 149 5.22 -29.12 -7.89
N GLY A 150 4.02 -28.95 -8.46
CA GLY A 150 2.96 -29.95 -8.43
C GLY A 150 2.17 -30.02 -7.11
N ALA A 151 2.51 -29.20 -6.12
CA ALA A 151 1.74 -29.15 -4.88
C ALA A 151 0.37 -28.53 -5.11
N LYS A 152 -0.62 -29.10 -4.41
CA LYS A 152 -1.98 -28.60 -4.32
C LYS A 152 -2.40 -28.48 -2.86
N VAL A 153 -2.95 -27.32 -2.52
CA VAL A 153 -3.35 -26.95 -1.17
C VAL A 153 -4.87 -26.99 -1.07
N PHE A 154 -5.39 -27.72 -0.09
CA PHE A 154 -6.80 -27.70 0.26
C PHE A 154 -6.99 -26.98 1.58
N ILE A 155 -7.83 -25.96 1.60
CA ILE A 155 -8.20 -25.22 2.81
C ILE A 155 -9.68 -25.42 3.11
N HIS A 156 -10.00 -25.68 4.37
CA HIS A 156 -11.38 -25.88 4.79
C HIS A 156 -11.67 -25.36 6.21
N CYS A 157 -12.94 -25.08 6.46
CA CYS A 157 -13.49 -24.90 7.80
C CYS A 157 -14.67 -25.86 7.98
N ALA A 158 -15.64 -25.57 8.86
CA ALA A 158 -16.86 -26.37 8.98
C ALA A 158 -17.69 -26.36 7.68
N PHE A 159 -18.13 -25.17 7.25
CA PHE A 159 -18.98 -24.99 6.08
C PHE A 159 -18.23 -24.51 4.83
N GLY A 160 -16.94 -24.21 4.96
CA GLY A 160 -16.11 -23.67 3.89
C GLY A 160 -16.27 -22.18 3.62
N VAL A 161 -17.29 -21.50 4.15
CA VAL A 161 -17.74 -20.17 3.67
C VAL A 161 -17.13 -18.94 4.34
N SER A 162 -16.63 -19.07 5.57
CA SER A 162 -16.28 -17.93 6.43
C SER A 162 -14.79 -17.92 6.78
N ARG A 163 -14.35 -18.67 7.78
CA ARG A 163 -12.98 -18.61 8.28
C ARG A 163 -11.91 -19.10 7.29
N SER A 164 -12.20 -20.16 6.53
CA SER A 164 -11.33 -20.62 5.45
C SER A 164 -11.26 -19.62 4.29
N ALA A 165 -12.40 -19.05 3.88
CA ALA A 165 -12.42 -18.00 2.86
C ALA A 165 -11.61 -16.77 3.30
N SER A 166 -11.71 -16.37 4.57
CA SER A 166 -10.94 -15.27 5.16
C SER A 166 -9.42 -15.48 5.04
N LEU A 167 -8.93 -16.71 5.27
CA LEU A 167 -7.51 -17.03 5.12
C LEU A 167 -7.06 -17.06 3.64
N VAL A 168 -7.93 -17.49 2.71
CA VAL A 168 -7.65 -17.38 1.27
C VAL A 168 -7.50 -15.92 0.85
N LEU A 169 -8.43 -15.05 1.27
CA LEU A 169 -8.35 -13.62 0.98
C LEU A 169 -7.10 -13.00 1.57
N ALA A 170 -6.73 -13.37 2.81
CA ALA A 170 -5.49 -12.93 3.42
C ALA A 170 -4.26 -13.37 2.63
N TYR A 171 -4.20 -14.61 2.15
CA TYR A 171 -3.12 -15.09 1.28
C TYR A 171 -2.98 -14.25 0.00
N LEU A 172 -4.08 -13.96 -0.70
CA LEU A 172 -4.06 -13.16 -1.92
C LEU A 172 -3.63 -11.71 -1.65
N MET A 173 -4.06 -11.14 -0.52
CA MET A 173 -3.64 -9.80 -0.11
C MET A 173 -2.17 -9.74 0.30
N ILE A 174 -1.67 -10.76 1.02
CA ILE A 174 -0.32 -10.79 1.60
C ILE A 174 0.74 -11.14 0.54
N HIS A 175 0.50 -12.19 -0.26
CA HIS A 175 1.51 -12.76 -1.18
C HIS A 175 1.30 -12.39 -2.65
N HIS A 176 0.08 -12.03 -3.06
CA HIS A 176 -0.23 -11.61 -4.45
C HIS A 176 -0.53 -10.13 -4.59
N HIS A 177 -0.45 -9.43 -3.46
CA HIS A 177 -0.58 -8.00 -3.37
C HIS A 177 -1.93 -7.38 -3.77
N PHE A 178 -3.00 -8.17 -3.71
CA PHE A 178 -4.33 -7.70 -4.09
C PHE A 178 -4.95 -6.77 -3.04
N THR A 179 -5.77 -5.83 -3.51
CA THR A 179 -6.73 -5.16 -2.63
C THR A 179 -7.76 -6.20 -2.16
N LEU A 180 -8.44 -5.95 -1.02
CA LEU A 180 -9.51 -6.85 -0.56
C LEU A 180 -10.58 -7.06 -1.65
N LEU A 181 -10.90 -6.00 -2.40
CA LEU A 181 -11.87 -6.06 -3.48
C LEU A 181 -11.38 -6.93 -4.64
N ASP A 182 -10.12 -6.78 -5.05
CA ASP A 182 -9.55 -7.58 -6.13
C ASP A 182 -9.39 -9.04 -5.72
N ALA A 183 -9.03 -9.31 -4.46
CA ALA A 183 -9.00 -10.66 -3.90
C ALA A 183 -10.39 -11.31 -3.93
N ILE A 184 -11.43 -10.58 -3.50
CA ILE A 184 -12.83 -11.05 -3.54
C ILE A 184 -13.29 -11.32 -4.98
N ARG A 185 -13.01 -10.39 -5.90
CA ARG A 185 -13.33 -10.57 -7.33
C ARG A 185 -12.63 -11.81 -7.88
N LYS A 186 -11.37 -12.01 -7.53
CA LYS A 186 -10.59 -13.13 -8.06
C LYS A 186 -11.09 -14.49 -7.59
N VAL A 187 -11.42 -14.60 -6.30
CA VAL A 187 -12.04 -15.82 -5.75
C VAL A 187 -13.39 -16.08 -6.43
N LYS A 188 -14.18 -15.03 -6.72
CA LYS A 188 -15.47 -15.13 -7.40
C LYS A 188 -15.39 -15.44 -8.90
N GLU A 189 -14.35 -14.99 -9.58
CA GLU A 189 -14.08 -15.36 -10.99
C GLU A 189 -13.83 -16.87 -11.10
N ASN A 190 -13.06 -17.41 -10.16
CA ASN A 190 -12.64 -18.81 -10.18
C ASN A 190 -13.65 -19.76 -9.50
N SER A 191 -14.57 -19.23 -8.68
CA SER A 191 -15.70 -19.99 -8.15
C SER A 191 -17.05 -19.35 -8.49
N HIS A 192 -17.76 -19.99 -9.41
CA HIS A 192 -19.08 -19.56 -9.86
C HIS A 192 -20.22 -19.79 -8.82
N ARG A 193 -19.93 -20.38 -7.65
CA ARG A 193 -20.97 -20.80 -6.69
C ARG A 193 -20.73 -20.37 -5.24
N PHE A 194 -19.63 -19.68 -4.97
CA PHE A 194 -19.18 -19.41 -3.61
C PHE A 194 -19.84 -18.17 -2.99
N SER A 195 -20.63 -18.40 -1.93
CA SER A 195 -21.13 -17.37 -1.02
C SER A 195 -20.14 -17.23 0.13
N ILE A 196 -19.33 -16.17 0.12
CA ILE A 196 -18.41 -15.86 1.22
C ILE A 196 -19.19 -15.08 2.27
N THR A 197 -19.20 -15.50 3.53
CA THR A 197 -19.65 -14.59 4.59
C THR A 197 -18.42 -13.90 5.15
N LEU A 198 -18.19 -12.63 4.81
CA LEU A 198 -17.12 -11.86 5.45
C LEU A 198 -17.44 -11.75 6.94
N GLN A 199 -16.66 -12.40 7.79
CA GLN A 199 -16.62 -12.02 9.19
C GLN A 199 -15.99 -10.63 9.31
N ALA A 200 -16.44 -9.86 10.30
CA ALA A 200 -15.94 -8.52 10.59
C ALA A 200 -14.40 -8.46 10.73
N SER A 201 -13.75 -9.59 11.03
CA SER A 201 -12.30 -9.75 11.17
C SER A 201 -11.49 -9.61 9.87
N VAL A 202 -12.07 -9.77 8.68
CA VAL A 202 -11.35 -9.50 7.40
C VAL A 202 -11.21 -8.00 7.14
N ALA A 203 -12.18 -7.20 7.58
CA ALA A 203 -12.08 -5.74 7.52
C ALA A 203 -10.95 -5.22 8.44
N THR A 204 -10.63 -5.95 9.52
CA THR A 204 -9.51 -5.66 10.43
C THR A 204 -8.15 -5.85 9.75
N VAL A 205 -7.99 -6.81 8.83
CA VAL A 205 -6.77 -6.94 8.00
C VAL A 205 -6.58 -5.76 7.07
N ALA A 206 -7.66 -5.11 6.64
CA ALA A 206 -7.56 -3.90 5.81
C ALA A 206 -7.25 -2.63 6.63
N SER A 207 -7.27 -2.69 7.96
CA SER A 207 -7.22 -1.51 8.85
C SER A 207 -6.28 -1.63 10.06
N GLY A 208 -5.55 -2.74 10.23
CA GLY A 208 -4.58 -2.93 11.31
C GLY A 208 -3.15 -2.47 11.00
N PRO A 209 -2.25 -2.39 12.02
CA PRO A 209 -0.86 -1.93 11.86
C PRO A 209 -0.02 -2.76 10.86
N GLN A 210 -0.29 -4.07 10.75
CA GLN A 210 0.36 -4.93 9.75
C GLN A 210 -0.09 -4.59 8.32
N ALA A 211 -1.33 -4.16 8.13
CA ALA A 211 -1.86 -3.66 6.86
C ALA A 211 -1.16 -2.36 6.46
N GLN A 212 -0.93 -1.47 7.42
CA GLN A 212 -0.27 -0.19 7.19
C GLN A 212 1.19 -0.37 6.74
N GLY A 213 1.90 -1.34 7.32
CA GLY A 213 3.25 -1.71 6.88
C GLY A 213 3.31 -2.29 5.46
N TYR A 214 2.27 -3.02 5.06
CA TYR A 214 2.10 -3.60 3.73
C TYR A 214 1.66 -2.55 2.68
N MET A 215 0.73 -1.67 3.03
CA MET A 215 0.29 -0.57 2.18
C MET A 215 1.40 0.46 1.98
N ALA A 216 2.24 0.69 3.00
CA ALA A 216 3.45 1.51 2.86
C ALA A 216 4.41 0.89 1.83
N HIS A 217 4.62 -0.42 1.88
CA HIS A 217 5.43 -1.13 0.87
C HIS A 217 4.85 -1.03 -0.54
N HIS A 218 3.53 -1.08 -0.70
CA HIS A 218 2.90 -0.81 -1.99
C HIS A 218 3.22 0.61 -2.50
N LEU A 219 3.17 1.62 -1.64
CA LEU A 219 3.54 3.00 -2.01
C LEU A 219 5.04 3.10 -2.35
N GLU A 220 5.91 2.39 -1.63
CA GLU A 220 7.35 2.27 -1.94
C GLU A 220 7.56 1.69 -3.35
N ASN A 221 6.87 0.60 -3.70
CA ASN A 221 6.92 0.04 -5.06
C ASN A 221 6.49 1.04 -6.13
N VAL A 222 5.49 1.88 -5.86
CA VAL A 222 5.08 2.95 -6.79
C VAL A 222 6.16 4.02 -6.90
N LEU A 223 6.80 4.41 -5.79
CA LEU A 223 7.92 5.35 -5.78
C LEU A 223 9.12 4.81 -6.59
N ASP A 224 9.40 3.50 -6.49
CA ASP A 224 10.47 2.82 -7.23
C ASP A 224 10.27 2.79 -8.76
N THR A 225 9.04 3.05 -9.22
CA THR A 225 8.77 3.23 -10.65
C THR A 225 9.32 4.55 -11.19
N CYS A 226 9.60 5.54 -10.33
CA CYS A 226 10.19 6.80 -10.74
C CYS A 226 11.58 6.57 -11.37
N LYS A 227 11.84 7.27 -12.48
CA LYS A 227 13.12 7.23 -13.22
C LYS A 227 13.74 8.62 -13.38
N LEU A 228 13.19 9.63 -12.69
CA LEU A 228 13.70 10.98 -12.74
C LEU A 228 14.92 11.11 -11.83
N GLU A 229 15.87 11.93 -12.26
CA GLU A 229 16.97 12.37 -11.41
C GLU A 229 16.52 13.49 -10.48
N LEU A 230 17.17 13.59 -9.32
CA LEU A 230 16.86 14.63 -8.35
C LEU A 230 17.46 15.98 -8.78
N THR A 231 16.61 16.94 -9.13
CA THR A 231 17.02 18.31 -9.44
C THR A 231 16.90 19.21 -8.20
N GLN A 232 17.42 20.44 -8.31
CA GLN A 232 17.31 21.43 -7.23
C GLN A 232 15.87 21.90 -6.99
N ILE A 233 15.06 21.99 -8.04
CA ILE A 233 13.68 22.46 -7.99
C ILE A 233 12.89 21.94 -9.19
N ASP A 234 11.66 21.50 -8.98
CA ASP A 234 10.72 21.17 -10.05
C ASP A 234 9.34 21.75 -9.73
N GLU A 235 8.64 22.20 -10.76
CA GLU A 235 7.21 22.49 -10.68
C GLU A 235 6.42 21.17 -10.73
N VAL A 236 5.83 20.79 -9.59
CA VAL A 236 5.13 19.49 -9.45
C VAL A 236 3.62 19.61 -9.62
N TRP A 237 3.10 20.83 -9.55
CA TRP A 237 1.70 21.20 -9.76
C TRP A 237 1.67 22.67 -10.19
N PRO A 238 0.65 23.16 -10.94
CA PRO A 238 0.61 24.57 -11.35
C PRO A 238 0.93 25.54 -10.21
N ASN A 239 2.01 26.30 -10.39
CA ASN A 239 2.56 27.29 -9.44
C ASN A 239 3.05 26.73 -8.08
N LEU A 240 3.16 25.41 -7.94
CA LEU A 240 3.66 24.73 -6.74
C LEU A 240 4.93 23.94 -7.06
N TYR A 241 6.00 24.34 -6.39
CA TYR A 241 7.34 23.84 -6.60
C TYR A 241 7.80 23.03 -5.40
N ILE A 242 8.53 21.94 -5.65
CA ILE A 242 9.31 21.26 -4.62
C ILE A 242 10.78 21.47 -4.91
N GLY A 243 11.56 21.81 -3.89
CA GLY A 243 12.99 22.01 -4.04
C GLY A 243 13.81 21.62 -2.82
N ASN A 244 15.13 21.78 -2.96
CA ASN A 244 16.11 21.52 -1.91
C ASN A 244 16.54 22.81 -1.18
N VAL A 245 17.42 22.69 -0.19
CA VAL A 245 17.91 23.85 0.57
C VAL A 245 18.72 24.82 -0.29
N ALA A 246 19.44 24.33 -1.30
CA ALA A 246 20.29 25.17 -2.15
C ALA A 246 19.47 26.19 -2.95
N ILE A 247 18.35 25.76 -3.56
CA ILE A 247 17.46 26.70 -4.26
C ILE A 247 16.74 27.64 -3.29
N ALA A 248 16.35 27.14 -2.11
CA ALA A 248 15.69 27.95 -1.09
C ALA A 248 16.59 29.10 -0.59
N GLN A 249 17.89 28.89 -0.52
CA GLN A 249 18.86 29.92 -0.13
C GLN A 249 19.23 30.88 -1.27
N ASN A 250 18.86 30.58 -2.53
CA ASN A 250 19.17 31.42 -3.68
C ASN A 250 18.05 32.44 -3.97
N ARG A 251 18.05 33.55 -3.23
CA ARG A 251 17.02 34.61 -3.36
C ARG A 251 16.88 35.17 -4.77
N THR A 252 17.98 35.31 -5.51
CA THR A 252 17.94 35.79 -6.90
C THR A 252 17.21 34.80 -7.81
N ALA A 253 17.44 33.49 -7.66
CA ALA A 253 16.72 32.48 -8.41
C ALA A 253 15.23 32.45 -8.04
N LEU A 254 14.90 32.52 -6.74
CA LEU A 254 13.51 32.57 -6.27
C LEU A 254 12.76 33.79 -6.82
N GLN A 255 13.41 34.96 -6.83
CA GLN A 255 12.85 36.18 -7.40
C GLN A 255 12.63 36.04 -8.92
N LYS A 256 13.57 35.46 -9.67
CA LYS A 256 13.42 35.21 -11.11
C LYS A 256 12.27 34.24 -11.42
N LEU A 257 12.05 33.24 -10.57
CA LEU A 257 10.92 32.32 -10.68
C LEU A 257 9.58 32.96 -10.28
N GLY A 258 9.63 34.10 -9.57
CA GLY A 258 8.47 34.79 -9.04
C GLY A 258 7.85 34.08 -7.84
N ILE A 259 8.65 33.39 -7.02
CA ILE A 259 8.17 32.74 -5.80
C ILE A 259 7.69 33.79 -4.80
N THR A 260 6.43 33.68 -4.38
CA THR A 260 5.77 34.58 -3.42
C THR A 260 5.59 33.95 -2.04
N HIS A 261 5.66 32.62 -1.94
CA HIS A 261 5.51 31.90 -0.68
C HIS A 261 6.56 30.81 -0.53
N ILE A 262 7.02 30.60 0.70
CA ILE A 262 7.97 29.55 1.05
C ILE A 262 7.47 28.76 2.24
N LEU A 263 7.36 27.44 2.06
CA LEU A 263 7.12 26.48 3.12
C LEU A 263 8.40 25.65 3.33
N ASN A 264 9.11 25.91 4.42
CA ASN A 264 10.30 25.19 4.81
C ASN A 264 9.94 24.02 5.74
N ALA A 265 9.92 22.81 5.21
CA ALA A 265 9.62 21.57 5.92
C ALA A 265 10.82 21.00 6.70
N ALA A 266 11.87 21.78 6.92
CA ALA A 266 13.07 21.40 7.66
C ALA A 266 13.61 22.58 8.49
N HIS A 267 12.73 23.44 9.00
CA HIS A 267 13.13 24.68 9.68
C HIS A 267 13.78 24.39 11.03
N SER A 268 15.10 24.39 11.10
CA SER A 268 15.86 24.29 12.34
C SER A 268 17.31 24.74 12.12
N LYS A 269 18.07 24.92 13.21
CA LYS A 269 19.50 25.27 13.14
C LYS A 269 20.35 24.15 12.51
N GLN A 270 19.95 22.89 12.72
CA GLN A 270 20.58 21.70 12.16
C GLN A 270 20.00 21.31 10.78
N GLY A 271 18.88 21.93 10.40
CA GLY A 271 18.20 21.72 9.14
C GLY A 271 18.44 22.86 8.16
N SER A 272 17.36 23.45 7.66
CA SER A 272 17.41 24.64 6.80
C SER A 272 17.12 25.89 7.60
N ILE A 273 18.14 26.73 7.73
CA ILE A 273 18.01 28.08 8.30
C ILE A 273 17.25 28.97 7.30
N GLY A 274 16.38 29.83 7.82
CA GLY A 274 15.59 30.80 7.06
C GLY A 274 14.41 31.29 7.88
N ASP A 275 13.98 32.53 7.64
CA ASP A 275 12.83 33.13 8.29
C ASP A 275 12.26 34.27 7.42
N GLN A 276 11.23 34.95 7.93
CA GLN A 276 10.62 36.08 7.24
C GLN A 276 11.62 37.23 6.97
N SER A 277 12.63 37.41 7.83
CA SER A 277 13.66 38.45 7.65
C SER A 277 14.61 38.12 6.51
N PHE A 278 14.99 36.84 6.38
CA PHE A 278 15.85 36.35 5.29
C PHE A 278 15.21 36.55 3.92
N TYR A 279 13.91 36.26 3.80
CA TYR A 279 13.20 36.37 2.52
C TYR A 279 12.66 37.79 2.24
N GLY A 280 12.51 38.62 3.28
CA GLY A 280 11.99 39.99 3.18
C GLY A 280 10.47 40.05 3.07
N SER A 281 9.90 41.26 3.01
CA SER A 281 8.44 41.47 3.08
C SER A 281 7.64 41.01 1.87
N LYS A 282 8.29 40.72 0.74
CA LYS A 282 7.64 40.33 -0.52
C LYS A 282 7.33 38.83 -0.62
N VAL A 283 7.90 38.01 0.26
CA VAL A 283 7.76 36.55 0.24
C VAL A 283 7.23 36.09 1.59
N LEU A 284 6.06 35.46 1.63
CA LEU A 284 5.50 34.94 2.88
C LEU A 284 6.18 33.63 3.26
N TYR A 285 6.71 33.58 4.48
CA TYR A 285 7.46 32.44 4.98
C TYR A 285 6.68 31.64 6.03
N CYS A 286 6.70 30.31 5.90
CA CYS A 286 6.23 29.37 6.90
C CYS A 286 7.30 28.30 7.16
N GLY A 287 7.76 28.19 8.41
CA GLY A 287 8.75 27.20 8.83
C GLY A 287 8.11 26.09 9.67
N ILE A 288 8.34 24.84 9.28
CA ILE A 288 7.96 23.65 10.03
C ILE A 288 9.25 22.95 10.50
N PRO A 289 9.46 22.82 11.83
CA PRO A 289 10.64 22.18 12.39
C PRO A 289 10.51 20.65 12.36
N ALA A 290 10.47 20.07 11.15
CA ALA A 290 10.31 18.62 10.97
C ALA A 290 11.64 17.88 10.78
N ASP A 291 11.81 16.82 11.56
CA ASP A 291 12.90 15.86 11.42
C ASP A 291 12.57 14.80 10.35
N ASP A 292 13.57 14.38 9.60
CA ASP A 292 13.41 13.29 8.61
C ASP A 292 13.68 11.95 9.27
N SER A 293 12.81 11.57 10.20
CA SER A 293 12.99 10.34 10.96
C SER A 293 11.75 9.46 10.90
N THR A 294 11.97 8.17 11.17
CA THR A 294 10.90 7.17 11.27
C THR A 294 10.04 7.34 12.52
N HIS A 295 10.32 8.32 13.38
CA HIS A 295 9.64 8.56 14.66
C HIS A 295 8.99 9.94 14.73
N PHE A 296 9.24 10.83 13.77
CA PHE A 296 8.68 12.16 13.76
C PHE A 296 7.22 12.13 13.29
N ASP A 297 6.31 12.66 14.11
CA ASP A 297 4.91 12.79 13.71
C ASP A 297 4.70 14.02 12.83
N LEU A 298 4.74 13.81 11.51
CA LEU A 298 4.47 14.88 10.53
C LEU A 298 2.97 15.14 10.33
N ASN A 299 2.08 14.28 10.84
CA ASN A 299 0.63 14.38 10.64
C ASN A 299 0.05 15.67 11.21
N ILE A 300 0.58 16.12 12.35
CA ILE A 300 0.18 17.37 13.01
C ILE A 300 0.33 18.59 12.08
N TYR A 301 1.20 18.50 11.06
CA TYR A 301 1.46 19.57 10.10
C TYR A 301 0.72 19.40 8.77
N PHE A 302 0.07 18.27 8.49
CA PHE A 302 -0.58 18.03 7.20
C PHE A 302 -1.63 19.10 6.87
N LYS A 303 -2.55 19.37 7.80
CA LYS A 303 -3.59 20.37 7.58
C LYS A 303 -3.03 21.81 7.56
N PRO A 304 -2.23 22.26 8.54
CA PRO A 304 -1.65 23.61 8.49
C PRO A 304 -0.81 23.87 7.22
N ALA A 305 0.01 22.91 6.80
CA ALA A 305 0.82 23.03 5.58
C ALA A 305 -0.05 23.08 4.33
N ALA A 306 -1.03 22.18 4.22
CA ALA A 306 -1.96 22.15 3.09
C ALA A 306 -2.76 23.45 2.98
N ASP A 307 -3.22 24.00 4.10
CA ASP A 307 -3.94 25.28 4.14
C ASP A 307 -3.05 26.43 3.68
N PHE A 308 -1.78 26.46 4.08
CA PHE A 308 -0.81 27.45 3.62
C PHE A 308 -0.57 27.36 2.11
N ILE A 309 -0.35 26.14 1.60
CA ILE A 309 -0.20 25.89 0.15
C ILE A 309 -1.45 26.33 -0.62
N HIS A 310 -2.64 25.95 -0.13
CA HIS A 310 -3.90 26.31 -0.78
C HIS A 310 -4.15 27.82 -0.81
N LYS A 311 -3.85 28.52 0.29
CA LYS A 311 -3.96 29.98 0.37
C LYS A 311 -3.01 30.67 -0.60
N ALA A 312 -1.77 30.21 -0.69
CA ALA A 312 -0.78 30.74 -1.63
C ALA A 312 -1.29 30.61 -3.08
N LEU A 313 -1.72 29.41 -3.48
CA LEU A 313 -2.16 29.12 -4.85
C LEU A 313 -3.50 29.78 -5.24
N LYS A 314 -4.26 30.31 -4.27
CA LYS A 314 -5.47 31.10 -4.54
C LYS A 314 -5.18 32.55 -4.90
N GLN A 315 -3.97 33.04 -4.64
CA GLN A 315 -3.58 34.39 -5.05
C GLN A 315 -3.26 34.41 -6.55
N ALA A 316 -3.62 35.50 -7.24
CA ALA A 316 -3.51 35.59 -8.69
C ALA A 316 -2.06 35.41 -9.21
N ASP A 317 -1.08 35.89 -8.46
CA ASP A 317 0.37 35.76 -8.69
C ASP A 317 1.03 34.78 -7.71
N GLY A 318 0.22 33.96 -7.04
CA GLY A 318 0.67 33.03 -6.02
C GLY A 318 1.54 31.91 -6.60
N LYS A 319 2.84 31.90 -6.25
CA LYS A 319 3.75 30.78 -6.50
C LYS A 319 4.43 30.38 -5.21
N ILE A 320 4.40 29.09 -4.91
CA ILE A 320 4.90 28.55 -3.65
C ILE A 320 6.02 27.54 -3.87
N LEU A 321 7.11 27.70 -3.12
CA LEU A 321 8.14 26.69 -2.95
C LEU A 321 7.92 25.94 -1.64
N VAL A 322 7.76 24.62 -1.71
CA VAL A 322 7.81 23.72 -0.55
C VAL A 322 9.13 22.98 -0.58
N HIS A 323 10.01 23.24 0.38
CA HIS A 323 11.34 22.63 0.39
C HIS A 323 11.67 21.94 1.71
N CYS A 324 12.60 21.01 1.68
CA CYS A 324 13.30 20.52 2.87
C CYS A 324 14.81 20.57 2.59
N ILE A 325 15.60 19.64 3.12
CA ILE A 325 17.04 19.58 2.83
C ILE A 325 17.29 19.13 1.40
N MET A 326 16.76 17.96 1.00
CA MET A 326 16.94 17.40 -0.34
C MET A 326 15.74 17.62 -1.27
N GLY A 327 14.60 18.04 -0.73
CA GLY A 327 13.36 18.14 -1.51
C GLY A 327 12.78 16.78 -1.89
N MET A 328 13.02 15.73 -1.10
CA MET A 328 12.63 14.34 -1.40
C MET A 328 11.63 13.70 -0.44
N SER A 329 11.70 14.01 0.87
CA SER A 329 10.91 13.29 1.88
C SER A 329 9.91 14.23 2.56
N ARG A 330 10.32 15.03 3.55
CA ARG A 330 9.42 15.96 4.29
C ARG A 330 8.57 16.86 3.40
N SER A 331 9.21 17.56 2.46
CA SER A 331 8.53 18.52 1.57
C SER A 331 7.53 17.84 0.65
N SER A 332 7.89 16.71 0.04
CA SER A 332 6.99 15.95 -0.82
C SER A 332 5.84 15.34 -0.03
N THR A 333 6.06 14.87 1.20
CA THR A 333 4.96 14.38 2.06
C THR A 333 3.93 15.48 2.32
N LEU A 334 4.35 16.71 2.62
CA LEU A 334 3.42 17.82 2.81
C LEU A 334 2.67 18.19 1.52
N VAL A 335 3.32 18.11 0.36
CA VAL A 335 2.65 18.31 -0.93
C VAL A 335 1.67 17.18 -1.25
N LEU A 336 2.03 15.92 -0.98
CA LEU A 336 1.12 14.78 -1.11
C LEU A 336 -0.11 14.96 -0.23
N ALA A 337 0.08 15.34 1.04
CA ALA A 337 -1.02 15.63 1.96
C ALA A 337 -1.92 16.77 1.45
N TYR A 338 -1.34 17.84 0.86
CA TYR A 338 -2.11 18.89 0.20
C TYR A 338 -2.97 18.36 -0.95
N LEU A 339 -2.41 17.53 -1.84
CA LEU A 339 -3.16 16.93 -2.94
C LEU A 339 -4.29 16.01 -2.44
N MET A 340 -4.08 15.29 -1.35
CA MET A 340 -5.11 14.46 -0.74
C MET A 340 -6.22 15.31 -0.10
N LEU A 341 -5.87 16.37 0.63
CA LEU A 341 -6.82 17.21 1.36
C LEU A 341 -7.65 18.12 0.45
N TYR A 342 -7.03 18.73 -0.56
CA TYR A 342 -7.66 19.75 -1.39
C TYR A 342 -8.05 19.28 -2.78
N HIS A 343 -7.36 18.26 -3.31
CA HIS A 343 -7.67 17.66 -4.61
C HIS A 343 -8.27 16.26 -4.49
N GLN A 344 -8.50 15.79 -3.26
CA GLN A 344 -9.18 14.53 -2.97
C GLN A 344 -8.55 13.29 -3.62
N LEU A 345 -7.24 13.34 -3.88
CA LEU A 345 -6.51 12.22 -4.44
C LEU A 345 -6.23 11.15 -3.38
N SER A 346 -6.22 9.88 -3.78
CA SER A 346 -5.65 8.82 -2.95
C SER A 346 -4.12 8.97 -2.86
N PRO A 347 -3.46 8.37 -1.84
CA PRO A 347 -2.00 8.42 -1.72
C PRO A 347 -1.27 7.93 -2.98
N CYS A 348 -1.73 6.81 -3.57
CA CYS A 348 -1.15 6.25 -4.79
C CYS A 348 -1.31 7.20 -5.99
N CYS A 349 -2.49 7.82 -6.18
CA CYS A 349 -2.71 8.78 -7.24
C CYS A 349 -1.87 10.06 -7.06
N ALA A 350 -1.76 10.56 -5.84
CA ALA A 350 -0.93 11.72 -5.52
C ALA A 350 0.55 11.43 -5.80
N ILE A 351 1.06 10.27 -5.38
CA ILE A 351 2.44 9.84 -5.67
C ILE A 351 2.67 9.74 -7.17
N LYS A 352 1.80 9.02 -7.90
CA LYS A 352 1.89 8.86 -9.36
C LYS A 352 1.97 10.20 -10.09
N LYS A 353 1.24 11.23 -9.63
CA LYS A 353 1.32 12.57 -10.21
C LYS A 353 2.64 13.27 -9.91
N LEU A 354 3.16 13.17 -8.68
CA LEU A 354 4.42 13.81 -8.31
C LEU A 354 5.63 13.16 -9.00
N ILE A 355 5.68 11.83 -9.06
CA ILE A 355 6.83 11.11 -9.65
C ILE A 355 6.96 11.28 -11.17
N GLN A 356 5.93 11.83 -11.83
CA GLN A 356 6.00 12.28 -13.23
C GLN A 356 6.75 13.60 -13.39
N LYS A 357 6.95 14.36 -12.31
CA LYS A 357 7.52 15.71 -12.33
C LYS A 357 8.80 15.84 -11.51
N ARG A 358 8.94 15.05 -10.43
CA ARG A 358 10.09 15.10 -9.53
C ARG A 358 10.37 13.75 -8.88
N ALA A 359 11.65 13.42 -8.72
CA ALA A 359 12.08 12.33 -7.85
C ALA A 359 11.75 12.64 -6.38
N ILE A 360 10.85 11.84 -5.78
CA ILE A 360 10.47 11.94 -4.38
C ILE A 360 10.64 10.58 -3.72
N TYR A 361 10.93 10.58 -2.42
CA TYR A 361 11.03 9.37 -1.61
C TYR A 361 10.73 9.71 -0.14
N PRO A 362 9.44 9.88 0.23
CA PRO A 362 9.04 9.94 1.64
C PRO A 362 9.55 8.73 2.41
N ASN A 363 10.02 8.94 3.64
CA ASN A 363 10.36 7.80 4.49
C ASN A 363 9.12 6.96 4.84
N ARG A 364 9.36 5.71 5.27
CA ARG A 364 8.30 4.74 5.53
C ARG A 364 7.26 5.20 6.56
N ASN A 365 7.70 5.91 7.61
CA ASN A 365 6.79 6.46 8.60
C ASN A 365 5.86 7.50 7.97
N PHE A 366 6.38 8.39 7.14
CA PHE A 366 5.57 9.40 6.44
C PHE A 366 4.58 8.77 5.46
N LEU A 367 4.94 7.68 4.78
CA LEU A 367 4.00 6.91 3.97
C LEU A 367 2.88 6.32 4.83
N ALA A 368 3.20 5.79 6.01
CA ALA A 368 2.21 5.31 6.97
C ALA A 368 1.27 6.44 7.44
N LEU A 369 1.80 7.64 7.72
CA LEU A 369 0.97 8.80 8.09
C LEU A 369 0.04 9.25 6.96
N LEU A 370 0.49 9.22 5.70
CA LEU A 370 -0.38 9.50 4.54
C LEU A 370 -1.50 8.45 4.41
N LEU A 371 -1.22 7.17 4.67
CA LEU A 371 -2.24 6.13 4.67
C LEU A 371 -3.27 6.33 5.80
N ASP A 372 -2.82 6.77 6.97
CA ASP A 372 -3.72 7.13 8.08
C ASP A 372 -4.60 8.33 7.69
N LEU A 373 -4.02 9.38 7.08
CA LEU A 373 -4.78 10.52 6.57
C LEU A 373 -5.88 10.06 5.58
N ASP A 374 -5.54 9.19 4.64
CA ASP A 374 -6.48 8.65 3.67
C ASP A 374 -7.63 7.88 4.35
N PHE A 375 -7.32 7.04 5.35
CA PHE A 375 -8.33 6.37 6.15
C PHE A 375 -9.28 7.37 6.85
N GLN A 376 -8.73 8.42 7.47
CA GLN A 376 -9.52 9.48 8.11
C GLN A 376 -10.42 10.23 7.13
N LEU A 377 -9.92 10.56 5.94
CA LEU A 377 -10.67 11.27 4.89
C LEU A 377 -11.82 10.41 4.36
N ARG A 378 -11.58 9.12 4.10
CA ARG A 378 -12.61 8.17 3.67
C ARG A 378 -13.70 8.00 4.74
N ARG A 379 -13.33 7.94 6.02
CA ARG A 379 -14.29 7.86 7.13
C ARG A 379 -15.17 9.11 7.22
N LYS A 380 -14.62 10.30 7.02
CA LYS A 380 -15.39 11.57 7.03
C LYS A 380 -16.39 11.62 5.88
N LYS A 381 -15.99 11.25 4.66
CA LYS A 381 -16.89 11.18 3.48
C LYS A 381 -18.10 10.26 3.72
N ARG A 382 -17.88 9.08 4.31
CA ARG A 382 -18.94 8.14 4.66
C ARG A 382 -19.96 8.71 5.65
N LYS A 383 -19.50 9.43 6.68
CA LYS A 383 -20.41 10.07 7.65
C LYS A 383 -21.28 11.16 7.02
N THR A 384 -20.74 11.92 6.08
CA THR A 384 -21.49 12.96 5.37
C THR A 384 -22.53 12.36 4.41
N CYS A 385 -22.22 11.21 3.78
CA CYS A 385 -23.13 10.53 2.84
C CYS A 385 -24.30 9.79 3.52
N LEU A 386 -24.19 9.46 4.81
CA LEU A 386 -25.24 8.76 5.58
C LEU A 386 -26.24 9.73 6.26
N ILE A 387 -26.02 11.04 6.19
CA ILE A 387 -26.84 12.08 6.83
C ILE A 387 -27.67 12.87 5.81
N LEU A 388 -27.38 12.69 4.51
CA LEU A 388 -28.17 13.21 3.38
C LEU A 388 -29.03 12.09 2.82
#